data_AF-A0A562QK47-F1
#
_entry.id   AF-A0A562QK47-F1
#
_cell.length_a   1.000
_cell.length_b   1.000
_cell.length_c   1.000
_cell.angle_alpha   90.00
_cell.angle_beta   90.00
_cell.angle_gamma   90.00
#
_symmetry.space_group_name_H-M   'P 1'
#
loop_
_entity.id
_entity.type
_entity.pdbx_description
1 polymer ?
#
loop_
_entity_poly.entity_id
_entity_poly.type
_entity_poly.pdbx_seq_one_letter_code
_entity_poly.pdbx_strand_id
1 'polypeptide(L)'
;MKGTLLVIGFGPGSFEHITKRAQEAIQESDCIIGYKTYVELISDLLTDQEIISTGMSEEVSRAQAAVRLAEEGKKVAVISSGDAGVYGMAGLVYEVLIEQGWTEETGVGVEVIPGVSAINSCGSLLGAPIMHDSCTISLSDHLTPWELIEKRIDAAAQADFVIALYNPKSGRRTRQIQEAQRILLEHRSPSTPVGLVKSAYRDREHIVITDLEHMLDHDIGMLTTVIIGNSSTFLYDNKIITPRGYQRKYTLNSTTQRLRPHERLRHENEPWALHKGKSEEEVQVEPKAEKTAAVATLVKPEVKVDTTLELALEALDKVGFQEEVKDVPNRVSETNKTVNNPIVSIFELAVSPGVANKHFTPAQMITLTEVVGDEGTMEYTPHHQIYLKIPTADPETITEKLQAVGFLLEPIGDVFQLKACDFCEGEKKDSIPHAEELHEKLSGLELPKELKVGFNGCGMACFGAVNEDIGIVFRKGKFDLFLGAKTVGRTAHAGQPVAEGIEPDNIVQVIENIIYEYKEKGHPNERFYKFFKRVGSVQGYTYKDIAPKIEIEPAPCGD
;
A
#
# COMPACT_ATOMS: atom_id res chain seq x y z
N MET A 1 30.33 28.28 7.91
CA MET A 1 29.57 27.09 7.48
C MET A 1 28.24 27.13 8.22
N LYS A 2 27.13 26.78 7.57
CA LYS A 2 25.84 26.64 8.27
C LYS A 2 25.93 25.45 9.23
N GLY A 3 25.29 25.57 10.39
CA GLY A 3 25.28 24.56 11.43
C GLY A 3 24.28 23.45 11.16
N THR A 4 23.89 22.73 12.22
CA THR A 4 22.99 21.58 12.12
C THR A 4 21.99 21.58 13.27
N LEU A 5 20.73 21.33 12.96
CA LEU A 5 19.66 21.07 13.92
C LEU A 5 19.51 19.56 14.09
N LEU A 6 19.85 19.06 15.27
CA LEU A 6 19.61 17.68 15.69
C LEU A 6 18.33 17.67 16.52
N VAL A 7 17.21 17.23 15.96
CA VAL A 7 15.93 17.19 16.68
C VAL A 7 15.74 15.81 17.28
N ILE A 8 15.90 15.70 18.60
CA ILE A 8 16.18 14.43 19.28
C ILE A 8 14.98 13.96 20.10
N GLY A 9 14.43 12.79 19.76
CA GLY A 9 13.61 12.00 20.67
C GLY A 9 14.49 11.17 21.59
N PHE A 10 14.55 11.48 22.89
CA PHE A 10 15.37 10.71 23.85
C PHE A 10 14.62 9.53 24.49
N GLY A 11 13.39 9.26 24.09
CA GLY A 11 12.60 8.16 24.65
C GLY A 11 11.99 8.48 26.03
N PRO A 12 11.68 7.47 26.87
CA PRO A 12 10.91 7.66 28.09
C PRO A 12 11.67 8.42 29.19
N GLY A 13 12.98 8.61 29.08
CA GLY A 13 13.78 9.38 30.05
C GLY A 13 14.62 8.55 31.03
N SER A 14 14.58 7.22 30.93
CA SER A 14 15.64 6.36 31.48
C SER A 14 16.78 6.26 30.48
N PHE A 15 18.02 6.30 30.98
CA PHE A 15 19.25 6.17 30.22
C PHE A 15 19.27 4.91 29.32
N GLU A 16 18.79 3.78 29.83
CA GLU A 16 18.78 2.49 29.12
C GLU A 16 17.86 2.47 27.88
N HIS A 17 16.92 3.41 27.82
CA HIS A 17 15.96 3.53 26.71
C HIS A 17 16.26 4.69 25.77
N ILE A 18 17.39 5.38 25.95
CA ILE A 18 17.89 6.38 25.00
C ILE A 18 18.61 5.64 23.88
N THR A 19 18.20 5.86 22.62
CA THR A 19 18.84 5.22 21.47
C THR A 19 20.29 5.68 21.35
N LYS A 20 21.16 4.81 20.80
CA LYS A 20 22.57 5.14 20.62
C LYS A 20 22.78 6.43 19.83
N ARG A 21 22.02 6.62 18.74
CA ARG A 21 22.09 7.85 17.91
C ARG A 21 21.70 9.10 18.70
N ALA A 22 20.70 9.03 19.57
CA ALA A 22 20.31 10.15 20.43
C ALA A 22 21.41 10.52 21.44
N GLN A 23 22.09 9.53 22.04
CA GLN A 23 23.22 9.79 22.94
C GLN A 23 24.38 10.47 22.19
N GLU A 24 24.76 9.93 21.03
CA GLU A 24 25.82 10.49 20.18
C GLU A 24 25.50 11.93 19.75
N ALA A 25 24.24 12.21 19.40
CA ALA A 25 23.78 13.53 18.99
C ALA A 25 23.82 14.57 20.12
N ILE A 26 23.42 14.18 21.33
CA ILE A 26 23.52 15.04 22.52
C ILE A 26 25.00 15.38 22.80
N GLN A 27 25.87 14.38 22.73
CA GLN A 27 27.30 14.54 23.01
C GLN A 27 28.05 15.39 21.97
N GLU A 28 27.67 15.30 20.70
CA GLU A 28 28.33 16.07 19.63
C GLU A 28 27.79 17.50 19.44
N SER A 29 26.74 17.87 20.16
CA SER A 29 26.11 19.19 20.05
C SER A 29 26.87 20.26 20.82
N ASP A 30 26.90 21.48 20.28
CA ASP A 30 27.47 22.65 20.96
C ASP A 30 26.48 23.24 21.99
N CYS A 31 25.18 23.11 21.72
CA CYS A 31 24.12 23.57 22.60
C CYS A 31 22.93 22.62 22.67
N ILE A 32 22.28 22.61 23.83
CA ILE A 32 21.10 21.80 24.13
C ILE A 32 19.92 22.73 24.41
N ILE A 33 18.83 22.55 23.67
CA ILE A 33 17.60 23.31 23.81
C ILE A 33 16.47 22.36 24.18
N GLY A 34 15.84 22.62 25.32
CA GLY A 34 14.79 21.75 25.81
C GLY A 34 14.01 22.34 26.98
N TYR A 35 12.91 21.67 27.34
CA TYR A 35 12.21 21.97 28.57
C TYR A 35 13.08 21.60 29.79
N LYS A 36 13.06 22.40 30.85
CA LYS A 36 13.92 22.20 32.03
C LYS A 36 13.91 20.76 32.57
N THR A 37 12.73 20.16 32.73
CA THR A 37 12.61 18.77 33.22
C THR A 37 13.22 17.75 32.26
N TYR A 38 13.24 18.01 30.96
CA TYR A 38 13.87 17.12 29.98
C TYR A 38 15.39 17.23 30.03
N VAL A 39 15.92 18.44 30.20
CA VAL A 39 17.34 18.67 30.41
C VAL A 39 17.83 17.95 31.68
N GLU A 40 17.06 18.01 32.76
CA GLU A 40 17.36 17.28 34.01
C GLU A 40 17.45 15.75 33.79
N LEU A 41 16.56 15.17 32.97
CA LEU A 41 16.54 13.74 32.68
C LEU A 41 17.75 13.24 31.87
N ILE A 42 18.36 14.11 31.06
CA ILE A 42 19.55 13.77 30.27
C ILE A 42 20.83 14.32 30.88
N SER A 43 20.79 14.84 32.10
CA SER A 43 21.92 15.55 32.72
C SER A 43 23.22 14.74 32.76
N ASP A 44 23.13 13.42 32.92
CA ASP A 44 24.28 12.50 32.90
C ASP A 44 24.95 12.37 31.51
N LEU A 45 24.26 12.77 30.43
CA LEU A 45 24.80 12.81 29.07
C LEU A 45 25.41 14.17 28.72
N LEU A 46 25.19 15.19 29.56
CA LEU A 46 25.67 16.54 29.34
C LEU A 46 27.11 16.68 29.87
N THR A 47 27.92 17.37 29.09
CA THR A 47 29.30 17.73 29.42
C THR A 47 29.41 19.26 29.47
N ASP A 48 29.84 19.87 28.36
CA ASP A 48 30.29 21.26 28.30
C ASP A 48 29.32 22.13 27.48
N GLN A 49 28.20 21.55 27.03
CA GLN A 49 27.27 22.20 26.11
C GLN A 49 26.58 23.41 26.73
N GLU A 50 26.30 24.42 25.91
CA GLU A 50 25.46 25.56 26.29
C GLU A 50 23.99 25.12 26.44
N ILE A 51 23.41 25.28 27.63
CA ILE A 51 22.02 24.86 27.90
C ILE A 51 21.08 26.05 27.79
N ILE A 52 20.10 25.94 26.89
CA ILE A 52 19.00 26.90 26.73
C ILE A 52 17.70 26.21 27.14
N SER A 53 17.34 26.37 28.41
CA SER A 53 16.10 25.83 28.94
C SER A 53 15.05 26.92 29.14
N THR A 54 13.84 26.70 28.62
CA THR A 54 12.69 27.60 28.84
C THR A 54 11.57 26.91 29.63
N GLY A 55 10.55 27.67 30.03
CA GLY A 55 9.37 27.16 30.74
C GLY A 55 8.40 26.38 29.84
N MET A 56 7.30 25.90 30.42
CA MET A 56 6.17 25.39 29.64
C MET A 56 5.52 26.52 28.85
N SER A 57 5.04 26.23 27.63
CA SER A 57 4.37 27.16 26.69
C SER A 57 5.25 28.12 25.88
N GLU A 58 6.58 27.96 25.92
CA GLU A 58 7.53 28.73 25.10
C GLU A 58 8.16 27.88 23.97
N GLU A 59 7.35 27.00 23.36
CA GLU A 59 7.77 26.09 22.30
C GLU A 59 8.31 26.83 21.07
N VAL A 60 7.59 27.87 20.63
CA VAL A 60 7.99 28.71 19.48
C VAL A 60 9.33 29.39 19.74
N SER A 61 9.52 29.95 20.94
CA SER A 61 10.78 30.60 21.31
C SER A 61 11.96 29.64 21.31
N ARG A 62 11.76 28.37 21.71
CA ARG A 62 12.80 27.33 21.61
C ARG A 62 13.15 27.00 20.17
N ALA A 63 12.15 26.80 19.31
CA ALA A 63 12.36 26.50 17.90
C ALA A 63 13.09 27.67 17.21
N GLN A 64 12.68 28.91 17.45
CA GLN A 64 13.34 30.10 16.92
C GLN A 64 14.78 30.25 17.43
N ALA A 65 15.04 29.99 18.71
CA ALA A 65 16.39 30.01 19.26
C ALA A 65 17.27 28.93 18.63
N ALA A 66 16.73 27.74 18.40
CA ALA A 66 17.45 26.65 17.77
C ALA A 66 17.89 27.02 16.35
N VAL A 67 16.95 27.51 15.53
CA VAL A 67 17.21 27.90 14.15
C VAL A 67 18.29 28.98 14.09
N ARG A 68 18.17 30.05 14.90
CA ARG A 68 19.18 31.12 14.93
C ARG A 68 20.58 30.61 15.25
N LEU A 69 20.73 29.75 16.25
CA LEU A 69 22.03 29.21 16.65
C LEU A 69 22.62 28.26 15.59
N ALA A 70 21.77 27.50 14.91
CA ALA A 70 22.20 26.67 13.79
C ALA A 70 22.65 27.53 12.60
N GLU A 71 21.98 28.67 12.33
CA GLU A 71 22.40 29.61 11.29
C GLU A 71 23.74 30.30 11.63
N GLU A 72 24.03 30.51 12.91
CA GLU A 72 25.34 30.97 13.41
C GLU A 72 26.45 29.91 13.26
N GLY A 73 26.12 28.70 12.82
CA GLY A 73 27.08 27.63 12.55
C GLY A 73 27.21 26.57 13.64
N LYS A 74 26.39 26.64 14.71
CA LYS A 74 26.43 25.65 15.81
C LYS A 74 25.71 24.35 15.46
N LYS A 75 26.13 23.25 16.08
CA LYS A 75 25.34 22.02 16.20
C LYS A 75 24.40 22.14 17.39
N VAL A 76 23.10 22.13 17.12
CA VAL A 76 22.06 22.42 18.10
C VAL A 76 21.19 21.18 18.32
N ALA A 77 21.21 20.63 19.54
CA ALA A 77 20.27 19.59 19.93
C ALA A 77 18.95 20.20 20.43
N VAL A 78 17.85 19.89 19.76
CA VAL A 78 16.50 20.22 20.22
C VAL A 78 15.85 18.95 20.78
N ILE A 79 15.82 18.83 22.11
CA ILE A 79 15.42 17.58 22.77
C ILE A 79 13.92 17.51 23.03
N SER A 80 13.34 16.33 22.83
CA SER A 80 11.95 15.96 23.10
C SER A 80 11.88 14.63 23.84
N SER A 81 11.02 14.56 24.86
CA SER A 81 10.70 13.28 25.50
C SER A 81 9.91 12.39 24.54
N GLY A 82 10.15 11.09 24.59
CA GLY A 82 9.56 10.14 23.64
C GLY A 82 10.21 10.28 22.28
N ASP A 83 9.38 10.44 21.25
CA ASP A 83 9.82 10.72 19.88
C ASP A 83 9.60 12.19 19.52
N ALA A 84 10.53 12.81 18.81
CA ALA A 84 10.43 14.23 18.46
C ALA A 84 9.30 14.55 17.47
N GLY A 85 8.86 13.57 16.67
CA GLY A 85 7.74 13.67 15.74
C GLY A 85 6.37 13.43 16.37
N VAL A 86 6.31 12.88 17.59
CA VAL A 86 5.04 12.56 18.27
C VAL A 86 4.74 13.61 19.34
N TYR A 87 3.96 14.62 18.98
CA TYR A 87 3.63 15.78 19.85
C TYR A 87 4.87 16.47 20.45
N GLY A 88 6.00 16.40 19.72
CA GLY A 88 7.30 16.96 20.10
C GLY A 88 7.69 18.18 19.27
N MET A 89 8.99 18.49 19.25
CA MET A 89 9.51 19.72 18.64
C MET A 89 9.72 19.64 17.12
N ALA A 90 9.72 18.46 16.48
CA ALA A 90 10.10 18.34 15.07
C ALA A 90 9.20 19.14 14.13
N GLY A 91 7.88 19.01 14.27
CA GLY A 91 6.92 19.76 13.44
C GLY A 91 7.12 21.27 13.57
N LEU A 92 7.22 21.77 14.79
CA LEU A 92 7.40 23.19 15.05
C LEU A 92 8.75 23.73 14.54
N VAL A 93 9.82 22.94 14.62
CA VAL A 93 11.12 23.32 14.05
C VAL A 93 10.99 23.50 12.54
N TYR A 94 10.33 22.58 11.84
CA TYR A 94 10.08 22.72 10.41
C TYR A 94 9.18 23.92 10.08
N GLU A 95 8.11 24.16 10.84
CA GLU A 95 7.25 25.34 10.64
C GLU A 95 8.06 26.65 10.72
N VAL A 96 8.90 26.80 11.74
CA VAL A 96 9.76 27.98 11.91
C VAL A 96 10.79 28.11 10.79
N LEU A 97 11.37 27.00 10.32
CA LEU A 97 12.30 27.00 9.18
C LEU A 97 11.59 27.44 7.90
N ILE A 98 10.39 26.91 7.62
CA ILE A 98 9.58 27.24 6.44
C ILE A 98 9.21 28.73 6.44
N GLU A 99 8.78 29.28 7.59
CA GLU A 99 8.49 30.72 7.71
C GLU A 99 9.71 31.61 7.42
N GLN A 100 10.93 31.10 7.64
CA GLN A 100 12.18 31.79 7.35
C GLN A 100 12.71 31.53 5.92
N GLY A 101 11.94 30.83 5.08
CA GLY A 101 12.33 30.54 3.69
C GLY A 101 13.40 29.46 3.55
N TRP A 102 13.54 28.58 4.56
CA TRP A 102 14.48 27.46 4.51
C TRP A 102 14.16 26.48 3.37
N THR A 103 15.21 25.98 2.72
CA THR A 103 15.16 24.80 1.83
C THR A 103 16.23 23.81 2.25
N GLU A 104 16.00 22.52 2.01
CA GLU A 104 16.96 21.47 2.38
C GLU A 104 18.33 21.64 1.67
N GLU A 105 18.33 22.12 0.42
CA GLU A 105 19.55 22.32 -0.36
C GLU A 105 20.43 23.47 0.14
N THR A 106 19.81 24.56 0.62
CA THR A 106 20.54 25.80 0.91
C THR A 106 20.56 26.16 2.38
N GLY A 107 19.70 25.56 3.20
CA GLY A 107 19.46 25.87 4.59
C GLY A 107 20.46 25.25 5.57
N VAL A 108 20.12 25.32 6.86
CA VAL A 108 20.83 24.54 7.90
C VAL A 108 20.50 23.06 7.73
N GLY A 109 21.45 22.18 8.03
CA GLY A 109 21.18 20.73 8.04
C GLY A 109 20.18 20.40 9.14
N VAL A 110 19.21 19.54 8.86
CA VAL A 110 18.21 19.09 9.85
C VAL A 110 18.21 17.57 9.90
N GLU A 111 18.39 17.01 11.09
CA GLU A 111 18.29 15.57 11.33
C GLU A 111 17.28 15.31 12.45
N VAL A 112 16.24 14.54 12.16
CA VAL A 112 15.29 14.07 13.18
C VAL A 112 15.75 12.70 13.66
N ILE A 113 16.04 12.59 14.96
CA ILE A 113 16.58 11.40 15.59
C ILE A 113 15.46 10.70 16.37
N PRO A 114 15.15 9.43 16.05
CA PRO A 114 14.01 8.75 16.62
C PRO A 114 14.21 8.36 18.08
N GLY A 115 13.12 8.39 18.83
CA GLY A 115 13.06 7.96 20.22
C GLY A 115 11.89 7.01 20.49
N VAL A 116 11.96 6.26 21.59
CA VAL A 116 10.86 5.37 21.98
C VAL A 116 9.69 6.20 22.53
N SER A 117 8.62 6.33 21.76
CA SER A 117 7.46 7.13 22.14
C SER A 117 6.67 6.52 23.30
N ALA A 118 5.85 7.33 23.98
CA ALA A 118 5.17 6.94 25.22
C ALA A 118 4.22 5.75 25.02
N ILE A 119 3.59 5.61 23.85
CA ILE A 119 2.74 4.45 23.50
C ILE A 119 3.53 3.13 23.61
N ASN A 120 4.77 3.10 23.11
CA ASN A 120 5.61 1.91 23.14
C ASN A 120 6.17 1.66 24.54
N SER A 121 6.67 2.72 25.21
CA SER A 121 7.20 2.63 26.58
C SER A 121 6.13 2.19 27.59
N CYS A 122 4.91 2.70 27.47
CA CYS A 122 3.82 2.29 28.35
C CYS A 122 3.30 0.90 27.97
N GLY A 123 3.26 0.58 26.66
CA GLY A 123 2.87 -0.73 26.16
C GLY A 123 3.73 -1.87 26.70
N SER A 124 5.06 -1.69 26.74
CA SER A 124 5.99 -2.70 27.27
C SER A 124 5.80 -2.99 28.77
N LEU A 125 5.35 -2.01 29.54
CA LEU A 125 5.05 -2.17 30.96
C LEU A 125 3.70 -2.87 31.22
N LEU A 126 2.75 -2.73 30.28
CA LEU A 126 1.40 -3.29 30.39
C LEU A 126 1.25 -4.71 29.81
N GLY A 127 2.17 -5.15 28.94
CA GLY A 127 2.11 -6.45 28.27
C GLY A 127 2.18 -6.31 26.75
N ALA A 128 1.08 -6.60 26.06
CA ALA A 128 0.98 -6.48 24.60
C ALA A 128 -0.29 -5.72 24.16
N PRO A 129 -0.57 -4.52 24.70
CA PRO A 129 -1.82 -3.81 24.40
C PRO A 129 -1.89 -3.26 22.98
N ILE A 130 -0.76 -2.97 22.33
CA ILE A 130 -0.67 -2.28 21.02
C ILE A 130 -0.29 -3.23 19.86
N MET A 131 -0.57 -4.52 20.00
CA MET A 131 -0.21 -5.56 19.02
C MET A 131 -1.04 -5.48 17.73
N HIS A 132 -2.24 -4.90 17.79
CA HIS A 132 -3.11 -4.64 16.63
C HIS A 132 -3.08 -3.16 16.26
N ASP A 133 -3.80 -2.83 15.19
CA ASP A 133 -3.99 -1.45 14.72
C ASP A 133 -4.29 -0.51 15.90
N SER A 134 -3.46 0.52 16.03
CA SER A 134 -3.52 1.46 17.13
C SER A 134 -3.38 2.90 16.63
N CYS A 135 -3.93 3.84 17.39
CA CYS A 135 -3.81 5.26 17.14
C CYS A 135 -3.36 6.01 18.40
N THR A 136 -2.74 7.17 18.19
CA THR A 136 -2.39 8.11 19.27
C THR A 136 -3.26 9.35 19.13
N ILE A 137 -3.84 9.80 20.24
CA ILE A 137 -4.68 11.01 20.27
C ILE A 137 -4.26 11.87 21.45
N SER A 138 -3.88 13.12 21.19
CA SER A 138 -3.68 14.10 22.25
C SER A 138 -5.01 14.70 22.68
N LEU A 139 -5.26 14.77 23.99
CA LEU A 139 -6.39 15.49 24.57
C LEU A 139 -6.07 16.97 24.87
N SER A 140 -4.99 17.50 24.28
CA SER A 140 -4.66 18.93 24.37
C SER A 140 -5.44 19.70 23.32
N ASP A 141 -6.38 20.53 23.78
CA ASP A 141 -7.18 21.44 22.97
C ASP A 141 -6.55 22.85 22.85
N HIS A 142 -5.29 23.00 23.25
CA HIS A 142 -4.59 24.30 23.24
C HIS A 142 -4.40 24.86 21.83
N LEU A 143 -4.11 23.97 20.87
CA LEU A 143 -3.89 24.31 19.45
C LEU A 143 -4.84 23.54 18.51
N THR A 144 -5.76 22.76 19.06
CA THR A 144 -6.67 21.91 18.28
C THR A 144 -8.07 22.06 18.84
N PRO A 145 -9.07 22.48 18.05
CA PRO A 145 -10.46 22.55 18.51
C PRO A 145 -10.94 21.23 19.09
N TRP A 146 -11.68 21.29 20.20
CA TRP A 146 -12.17 20.10 20.89
C TRP A 146 -13.03 19.22 19.98
N GLU A 147 -13.88 19.83 19.15
CA GLU A 147 -14.78 19.14 18.23
C GLU A 147 -14.02 18.23 17.26
N LEU A 148 -12.80 18.62 16.86
CA LEU A 148 -11.94 17.79 16.02
C LEU A 148 -11.32 16.63 16.81
N ILE A 149 -10.96 16.85 18.08
CA ILE A 149 -10.44 15.80 18.97
C ILE A 149 -11.54 14.76 19.24
N GLU A 150 -12.76 15.21 19.55
CA GLU A 150 -13.95 14.38 19.70
C GLU A 150 -14.21 13.53 18.46
N LYS A 151 -14.21 14.13 17.28
CA LYS A 151 -14.32 13.40 16.01
C LYS A 151 -13.24 12.31 15.84
N ARG A 152 -11.99 12.59 16.24
CA ARG A 152 -10.90 11.61 16.18
C ARG A 152 -11.11 10.44 17.15
N ILE A 153 -11.57 10.72 18.36
CA ILE A 153 -11.87 9.69 19.36
C ILE A 153 -13.02 8.81 18.88
N ASP A 154 -14.11 9.43 18.43
CA ASP A 154 -15.29 8.74 17.89
C ASP A 154 -14.93 7.86 16.68
N ALA A 155 -14.19 8.39 15.71
CA ALA A 155 -13.75 7.60 14.55
C ALA A 155 -12.82 6.44 14.92
N ALA A 156 -11.87 6.66 15.85
CA ALA A 156 -11.01 5.59 16.35
C ALA A 156 -11.78 4.52 17.14
N ALA A 157 -12.85 4.93 17.82
CA ALA A 157 -13.75 4.05 18.54
C ALA A 157 -14.55 3.17 17.56
N GLN A 158 -15.18 3.78 16.55
CA GLN A 158 -15.97 3.12 15.50
C GLN A 158 -15.14 2.12 14.69
N ALA A 159 -13.88 2.45 14.40
CA ALA A 159 -12.97 1.59 13.66
C ALA A 159 -12.21 0.57 14.54
N ASP A 160 -12.58 0.44 15.82
CA ASP A 160 -12.04 -0.55 16.77
C ASP A 160 -10.49 -0.53 16.95
N PHE A 161 -9.89 0.65 16.89
CA PHE A 161 -8.46 0.83 17.14
C PHE A 161 -8.11 0.66 18.63
N VAL A 162 -6.92 0.17 18.95
CA VAL A 162 -6.35 0.43 20.29
C VAL A 162 -6.00 1.92 20.37
N ILE A 163 -6.34 2.59 21.47
CA ILE A 163 -6.17 4.05 21.58
C ILE A 163 -5.18 4.38 22.69
N ALA A 164 -4.11 5.12 22.36
CA ALA A 164 -3.21 5.72 23.34
C ALA A 164 -3.48 7.22 23.46
N LEU A 165 -4.03 7.65 24.60
CA LEU A 165 -4.30 9.06 24.88
C LEU A 165 -3.06 9.73 25.47
N TYR A 166 -2.64 10.79 24.79
CA TYR A 166 -1.56 11.68 25.20
C TYR A 166 -2.13 12.94 25.85
N ASN A 167 -1.33 13.54 26.72
CA ASN A 167 -1.69 14.76 27.47
C ASN A 167 -3.09 14.67 28.10
N PRO A 168 -3.47 13.55 28.75
CA PRO A 168 -4.88 13.22 29.01
C PRO A 168 -5.56 14.19 29.99
N LYS A 169 -4.79 14.72 30.95
CA LYS A 169 -5.31 15.65 31.96
C LYS A 169 -4.22 16.64 32.39
N SER A 170 -4.63 17.85 32.75
CA SER A 170 -3.76 18.85 33.39
C SER A 170 -4.54 19.63 34.44
N GLY A 171 -3.88 20.53 35.18
CA GLY A 171 -4.57 21.37 36.17
C GLY A 171 -5.71 22.22 35.59
N ARG A 172 -5.61 22.61 34.29
CA ARG A 172 -6.64 23.37 33.57
C ARG A 172 -7.59 22.49 32.75
N ARG A 173 -7.11 21.35 32.25
CA ARG A 173 -7.84 20.42 31.37
C ARG A 173 -8.26 19.19 32.15
N THR A 174 -9.45 19.21 32.72
CA THR A 174 -9.98 18.12 33.56
C THR A 174 -11.15 17.37 32.93
N ARG A 175 -11.86 18.00 31.98
CA ARG A 175 -13.09 17.49 31.37
C ARG A 175 -12.83 16.56 30.17
N GLN A 176 -11.75 16.81 29.43
CA GLN A 176 -11.44 16.14 28.16
C GLN A 176 -11.34 14.62 28.31
N ILE A 177 -10.70 14.13 29.39
CA ILE A 177 -10.62 12.69 29.66
C ILE A 177 -11.98 12.07 30.00
N GLN A 178 -12.90 12.85 30.59
CA GLN A 178 -14.25 12.40 30.92
C GLN A 178 -15.11 12.27 29.65
N GLU A 179 -15.02 13.27 28.77
CA GLU A 179 -15.70 13.22 27.46
C GLU A 179 -15.13 12.13 26.57
N ALA A 180 -13.80 11.93 26.58
CA ALA A 180 -13.17 10.82 25.86
C ALA A 180 -13.71 9.46 26.34
N GLN A 181 -13.80 9.24 27.67
CA GLN A 181 -14.41 8.03 28.23
C GLN A 181 -15.88 7.89 27.79
N ARG A 182 -16.66 8.97 27.87
CA ARG A 182 -18.07 8.99 27.48
C ARG A 182 -18.27 8.55 26.03
N ILE A 183 -17.51 9.12 25.10
CA ILE A 183 -17.55 8.76 23.67
C ILE A 183 -17.16 7.30 23.47
N LEU A 184 -16.10 6.84 24.15
CA LEU A 184 -15.64 5.45 24.00
C LEU A 184 -16.66 4.42 24.51
N LEU A 185 -17.39 4.75 25.58
CA LEU A 185 -18.46 3.90 26.13
C LEU A 185 -19.67 3.77 25.19
N GLU A 186 -19.82 4.64 24.18
CA GLU A 186 -20.85 4.49 23.14
C GLU A 186 -20.53 3.35 22.17
N HIS A 187 -19.25 2.98 22.04
CA HIS A 187 -18.76 2.00 21.06
C HIS A 187 -18.15 0.74 21.68
N ARG A 188 -17.77 0.77 22.96
CA ARG A 188 -17.02 -0.30 23.64
C ARG A 188 -17.69 -0.76 24.92
N SER A 189 -17.34 -1.98 25.35
CA SER A 189 -17.78 -2.49 26.64
C SER A 189 -17.22 -1.63 27.78
N PRO A 190 -18.00 -1.35 28.84
CA PRO A 190 -17.48 -0.76 30.08
C PRO A 190 -16.31 -1.57 30.67
N SER A 191 -16.28 -2.89 30.45
CA SER A 191 -15.22 -3.79 30.91
C SER A 191 -13.97 -3.82 30.01
N THR A 192 -13.89 -2.98 28.97
CA THR A 192 -12.73 -2.95 28.06
C THR A 192 -11.46 -2.59 28.85
N PRO A 193 -10.37 -3.37 28.74
CA PRO A 193 -9.16 -3.12 29.54
C PRO A 193 -8.50 -1.76 29.25
N VAL A 194 -8.08 -1.09 30.33
CA VAL A 194 -7.38 0.20 30.29
C VAL A 194 -6.12 0.15 31.15
N GLY A 195 -5.01 0.62 30.59
CA GLY A 195 -3.75 0.83 31.31
C GLY A 195 -3.46 2.31 31.51
N LEU A 196 -3.22 2.73 32.75
CA LEU A 196 -2.77 4.08 33.10
C LEU A 196 -1.32 3.99 33.55
N VAL A 197 -0.41 4.54 32.75
CA VAL A 197 1.02 4.49 33.05
C VAL A 197 1.53 5.90 33.26
N LYS A 198 1.92 6.22 34.50
CA LYS A 198 2.47 7.50 34.90
C LYS A 198 3.98 7.40 34.96
N SER A 199 4.68 8.33 34.30
CA SER A 199 6.14 8.46 34.38
C SER A 199 6.91 7.15 34.07
N ALA A 200 6.53 6.46 33.00
CA ALA A 200 7.17 5.22 32.54
C ALA A 200 8.70 5.34 32.52
N TYR A 201 9.38 4.36 33.11
CA TYR A 201 10.84 4.28 33.24
C TYR A 201 11.49 5.47 33.95
N ARG A 202 10.79 6.12 34.89
CA ARG A 202 11.33 7.18 35.75
C ARG A 202 11.04 6.88 37.22
N ASP A 203 11.68 7.61 38.13
CA ASP A 203 11.56 7.38 39.59
C ASP A 203 10.14 7.33 40.16
N ARG A 204 9.18 8.01 39.52
CA ARG A 204 7.76 8.04 39.93
C ARG A 204 6.87 7.19 39.04
N GLU A 205 7.42 6.12 38.47
CA GLU A 205 6.66 5.15 37.69
C GLU A 205 5.50 4.60 38.53
N HIS A 206 4.30 4.67 37.97
CA HIS A 206 3.12 4.11 38.60
C HIS A 206 2.19 3.56 37.52
N ILE A 207 1.85 2.28 37.63
CA ILE A 207 1.05 1.55 36.65
C ILE A 207 -0.25 1.13 37.32
N VAL A 208 -1.36 1.46 36.67
CA VAL A 208 -2.69 0.98 37.05
C VAL A 208 -3.29 0.25 35.87
N ILE A 209 -3.79 -0.95 36.11
CA ILE A 209 -4.60 -1.71 35.16
C ILE A 209 -6.03 -1.70 35.70
N THR A 210 -6.96 -1.25 34.88
CA THR A 210 -8.37 -1.06 35.20
C THR A 210 -9.20 -1.31 33.93
N ASP A 211 -10.44 -0.85 33.90
CA ASP A 211 -11.33 -0.93 32.74
C ASP A 211 -11.87 0.46 32.34
N LEU A 212 -12.59 0.49 31.22
CA LEU A 212 -13.10 1.72 30.63
C LEU A 212 -14.11 2.42 31.54
N GLU A 213 -14.87 1.70 32.35
CA GLU A 213 -15.82 2.27 33.31
C GLU A 213 -15.10 2.96 34.49
N HIS A 214 -14.10 2.30 35.07
CA HIS A 214 -13.46 2.72 36.31
C HIS A 214 -12.16 3.52 36.10
N MET A 215 -11.73 3.77 34.85
CA MET A 215 -10.48 4.49 34.58
C MET A 215 -10.41 5.89 35.22
N LEU A 216 -11.55 6.55 35.44
CA LEU A 216 -11.61 7.88 36.06
C LEU A 216 -11.50 7.86 37.59
N ASP A 217 -11.60 6.69 38.23
CA ASP A 217 -11.45 6.54 39.68
C ASP A 217 -9.99 6.64 40.14
N HIS A 218 -9.06 6.69 39.18
CA HIS A 218 -7.62 6.71 39.40
C HIS A 218 -6.99 8.06 39.04
N ASP A 219 -5.80 8.33 39.60
CA ASP A 219 -5.05 9.56 39.30
C ASP A 219 -4.51 9.54 37.86
N ILE A 220 -5.10 10.39 37.01
CA ILE A 220 -4.62 10.68 35.66
C ILE A 220 -4.04 12.10 35.66
N GLY A 221 -2.75 12.23 35.34
CA GLY A 221 -2.06 13.51 35.28
C GLY A 221 -1.43 13.80 33.93
N MET A 222 -0.64 14.87 33.87
CA MET A 222 0.06 15.27 32.64
C MET A 222 1.15 14.28 32.22
N LEU A 223 1.71 13.55 33.18
CA LEU A 223 2.74 12.53 32.95
C LEU A 223 2.17 11.12 32.79
N THR A 224 0.84 11.01 32.65
CA THR A 224 0.16 9.73 32.43
C THR A 224 -0.12 9.54 30.95
N THR A 225 0.16 8.35 30.43
CA THR A 225 -0.39 7.88 29.16
C THR A 225 -1.47 6.86 29.46
N VAL A 226 -2.62 6.98 28.79
CA VAL A 226 -3.74 6.06 28.93
C VAL A 226 -3.81 5.19 27.68
N ILE A 227 -3.74 3.87 27.84
CA ILE A 227 -3.88 2.90 26.75
C ILE A 227 -5.21 2.16 26.94
N ILE A 228 -6.13 2.35 26.00
CA ILE A 228 -7.45 1.72 25.99
C ILE A 228 -7.45 0.62 24.93
N GLY A 229 -7.73 -0.61 25.36
CA GLY A 229 -7.87 -1.78 24.50
C GLY A 229 -9.02 -1.65 23.51
N ASN A 230 -9.01 -2.46 22.46
CA ASN A 230 -10.11 -2.57 21.52
C ASN A 230 -11.08 -3.71 21.93
N SER A 231 -12.05 -4.03 21.08
CA SER A 231 -13.06 -5.06 21.35
C SER A 231 -12.48 -6.45 21.64
N SER A 232 -11.27 -6.74 21.16
CA SER A 232 -10.59 -8.03 21.31
C SER A 232 -9.60 -8.07 22.48
N THR A 233 -9.30 -6.93 23.09
CA THR A 233 -8.33 -6.83 24.18
C THR A 233 -8.88 -7.46 25.46
N PHE A 234 -8.05 -8.25 26.15
CA PHE A 234 -8.41 -8.87 27.43
C PHE A 234 -7.29 -8.73 28.47
N LEU A 235 -7.65 -8.97 29.73
CA LEU A 235 -6.72 -9.06 30.86
C LEU A 235 -6.35 -10.51 31.15
N TYR A 236 -5.05 -10.78 31.31
CA TYR A 236 -4.56 -12.07 31.79
C TYR A 236 -3.32 -11.85 32.66
N ASP A 237 -3.36 -12.33 33.90
CA ASP A 237 -2.24 -12.26 34.86
C ASP A 237 -1.60 -10.86 34.96
N ASN A 238 -2.44 -9.84 35.19
CA ASN A 238 -2.02 -8.42 35.23
C ASN A 238 -1.31 -7.95 33.96
N LYS A 239 -1.65 -8.53 32.80
CA LYS A 239 -1.23 -8.07 31.48
C LYS A 239 -2.43 -7.71 30.64
N ILE A 240 -2.30 -6.60 29.91
CA ILE A 240 -3.23 -6.21 28.85
C ILE A 240 -2.72 -6.84 27.56
N ILE A 241 -3.55 -7.69 26.95
CA ILE A 241 -3.19 -8.43 25.75
C ILE A 241 -4.21 -8.12 24.66
N THR A 242 -3.73 -7.53 23.57
CA THR A 242 -4.50 -7.40 22.34
C THR A 242 -4.06 -8.51 21.39
N PRO A 243 -4.93 -9.46 21.02
CA PRO A 243 -4.57 -10.53 20.10
C PRO A 243 -4.19 -9.99 18.72
N ARG A 244 -3.13 -10.53 18.13
CA ARG A 244 -2.86 -10.32 16.69
C ARG A 244 -3.88 -11.02 15.78
N GLY A 245 -4.67 -11.95 16.33
CA GLY A 245 -5.60 -12.80 15.57
C GLY A 245 -5.07 -14.19 15.25
N TYR A 246 -3.92 -14.61 15.80
CA TYR A 246 -3.34 -15.94 15.54
C TYR A 246 -4.32 -17.09 15.83
N GLN A 247 -5.14 -16.98 16.88
CA GLN A 247 -6.10 -18.03 17.24
C GLN A 247 -7.14 -18.33 16.14
N ARG A 248 -7.35 -17.43 15.17
CA ARG A 248 -8.18 -17.69 14.00
C ARG A 248 -7.62 -18.82 13.12
N LYS A 249 -6.30 -19.04 13.16
CA LYS A 249 -5.57 -20.02 12.33
C LYS A 249 -4.80 -21.07 13.14
N TYR A 250 -4.42 -20.75 14.37
CA TYR A 250 -3.45 -21.50 15.16
C TYR A 250 -4.03 -21.95 16.51
N THR A 251 -3.70 -23.18 16.92
CA THR A 251 -3.89 -23.67 18.28
C THR A 251 -2.58 -23.48 19.04
N LEU A 252 -2.52 -22.46 19.90
CA LEU A 252 -1.27 -22.00 20.52
C LEU A 252 -0.59 -23.05 21.43
N ASN A 253 -1.37 -23.96 22.01
CA ASN A 253 -0.86 -25.00 22.93
C ASN A 253 -0.53 -26.33 22.22
N SER A 254 -0.57 -26.36 20.89
CA SER A 254 -0.30 -27.57 20.11
C SER A 254 0.96 -27.41 19.26
N THR A 255 1.87 -28.37 19.31
CA THR A 255 3.01 -28.44 18.40
C THR A 255 2.56 -28.71 16.96
N THR A 256 1.47 -29.46 16.80
CA THR A 256 0.89 -29.78 15.49
C THR A 256 -0.34 -28.90 15.24
N GLN A 257 -0.27 -28.07 14.21
CA GLN A 257 -1.36 -27.14 13.86
C GLN A 257 -2.42 -27.83 13.02
N ARG A 258 -3.69 -27.48 13.25
CA ARG A 258 -4.84 -28.01 12.48
C ARG A 258 -4.67 -27.81 10.97
N LEU A 259 -4.13 -26.66 10.57
CA LEU A 259 -3.91 -26.30 9.16
C LEU A 259 -2.43 -26.45 8.80
N ARG A 260 -2.14 -27.19 7.73
CA ARG A 260 -0.80 -27.24 7.11
C ARG A 260 -0.46 -25.87 6.53
N PRO A 261 0.83 -25.49 6.38
CA PRO A 261 1.21 -24.16 5.92
C PRO A 261 0.51 -23.69 4.64
N HIS A 262 0.30 -24.59 3.69
CA HIS A 262 -0.37 -24.31 2.43
C HIS A 262 -1.90 -24.11 2.60
N GLU A 263 -2.55 -24.81 3.53
CA GLU A 263 -4.01 -24.68 3.77
C GLU A 263 -4.39 -23.35 4.45
N ARG A 264 -3.43 -22.71 5.12
CA ARG A 264 -3.68 -21.48 5.91
C ARG A 264 -4.12 -20.31 5.05
N LEU A 265 -3.62 -20.22 3.81
CA LEU A 265 -3.86 -19.12 2.88
C LEU A 265 -5.11 -19.33 1.99
N ARG A 266 -5.88 -20.40 2.22
CA ARG A 266 -7.12 -20.66 1.49
C ARG A 266 -8.22 -19.72 1.96
N HIS A 267 -9.13 -19.36 1.05
CA HIS A 267 -10.25 -18.46 1.35
C HIS A 267 -11.02 -18.81 2.62
N GLU A 268 -11.39 -20.09 2.72
CA GLU A 268 -12.21 -20.65 3.78
C GLU A 268 -11.55 -20.50 5.15
N ASN A 269 -10.22 -20.40 5.18
CA ASN A 269 -9.40 -20.25 6.39
C ASN A 269 -8.94 -18.79 6.61
N GLU A 270 -9.18 -17.90 5.63
CA GLU A 270 -8.96 -16.45 5.71
C GLU A 270 -10.11 -15.60 5.13
N PRO A 271 -11.39 -15.85 5.47
CA PRO A 271 -12.53 -15.17 4.83
C PRO A 271 -12.56 -13.65 5.05
N TRP A 272 -11.71 -13.15 5.95
CA TRP A 272 -11.52 -11.73 6.25
C TRP A 272 -10.46 -11.05 5.37
N ALA A 273 -9.69 -11.80 4.58
CA ALA A 273 -8.64 -11.26 3.75
C ALA A 273 -9.21 -10.74 2.41
N LEU A 274 -8.65 -9.64 1.90
CA LEU A 274 -9.14 -8.97 0.69
C LEU A 274 -8.98 -9.80 -0.59
N HIS A 275 -8.08 -10.79 -0.60
CA HIS A 275 -8.12 -11.79 -1.64
C HIS A 275 -9.41 -12.58 -1.43
N LYS A 276 -10.38 -12.44 -2.34
CA LYS A 276 -11.68 -13.15 -2.36
C LYS A 276 -11.54 -14.66 -2.55
N GLY A 277 -10.58 -15.26 -1.87
CA GLY A 277 -10.36 -16.66 -1.91
C GLY A 277 -9.83 -17.16 -3.21
N LYS A 278 -8.55 -17.47 -3.21
CA LYS A 278 -8.08 -18.53 -4.11
C LYS A 278 -8.86 -19.80 -3.71
N SER A 279 -9.81 -20.23 -4.53
CA SER A 279 -10.50 -21.51 -4.39
C SER A 279 -9.45 -22.63 -4.42
N GLU A 280 -9.76 -23.78 -3.81
CA GLU A 280 -8.82 -24.82 -3.38
C GLU A 280 -7.85 -25.41 -4.43
N GLU A 281 -7.92 -25.02 -5.71
CA GLU A 281 -7.06 -25.54 -6.78
C GLU A 281 -5.67 -24.88 -6.86
N GLU A 282 -5.52 -23.69 -6.27
CA GLU A 282 -4.27 -22.94 -6.29
C GLU A 282 -3.29 -23.32 -5.17
N VAL A 283 -3.68 -24.24 -4.28
CA VAL A 283 -2.86 -24.64 -3.13
C VAL A 283 -2.93 -26.16 -2.86
N GLN A 284 -2.31 -26.94 -3.74
CA GLN A 284 -1.86 -28.30 -3.41
C GLN A 284 -0.37 -28.51 -3.76
N VAL A 285 0.44 -28.68 -2.71
CA VAL A 285 1.56 -29.64 -2.73
C VAL A 285 1.04 -30.89 -2.03
N GLU A 286 1.09 -32.02 -2.73
CA GLU A 286 0.74 -33.41 -2.36
C GLU A 286 0.89 -33.76 -0.86
N PRO A 287 0.06 -34.66 -0.24
CA PRO A 287 -0.09 -36.04 -0.75
C PRO A 287 -1.42 -36.80 -0.55
N LYS A 288 -1.58 -37.80 -1.43
CA LYS A 288 -2.26 -39.12 -1.34
C LYS A 288 -3.74 -39.22 -0.90
N ALA A 289 -4.54 -39.47 -1.95
CA ALA A 289 -5.36 -40.67 -2.18
C ALA A 289 -6.80 -40.76 -1.60
N GLU A 290 -7.71 -40.85 -2.58
CA GLU A 290 -8.94 -41.67 -2.68
C GLU A 290 -10.32 -41.14 -2.23
N LYS A 291 -11.18 -40.99 -3.26
CA LYS A 291 -12.56 -41.53 -3.45
C LYS A 291 -13.66 -40.97 -2.52
N THR A 292 -14.88 -40.60 -2.92
CA THR A 292 -15.70 -40.84 -4.13
C THR A 292 -17.01 -40.03 -4.02
N ALA A 293 -17.56 -39.64 -5.17
CA ALA A 293 -18.98 -39.65 -5.56
C ALA A 293 -20.04 -38.70 -4.92
N ALA A 294 -20.69 -37.96 -5.84
CA ALA A 294 -22.13 -37.92 -6.13
C ALA A 294 -22.93 -36.62 -5.85
N VAL A 295 -23.24 -35.94 -6.97
CA VAL A 295 -24.56 -35.45 -7.44
C VAL A 295 -25.51 -34.75 -6.44
N ALA A 296 -25.84 -33.48 -6.72
CA ALA A 296 -27.24 -33.00 -6.77
C ALA A 296 -27.36 -31.58 -7.37
N THR A 297 -28.12 -31.49 -8.45
CA THR A 297 -28.64 -30.28 -9.11
C THR A 297 -29.72 -29.62 -8.25
N LEU A 298 -29.63 -28.31 -7.99
CA LEU A 298 -30.75 -27.51 -7.49
C LEU A 298 -30.74 -26.11 -8.12
N VAL A 299 -31.73 -25.86 -8.97
CA VAL A 299 -32.14 -24.54 -9.47
C VAL A 299 -32.96 -23.84 -8.39
N LYS A 300 -32.64 -22.58 -8.07
CA LYS A 300 -33.53 -21.59 -7.40
C LYS A 300 -32.89 -20.18 -7.36
N PRO A 301 -33.67 -19.13 -7.11
CA PRO A 301 -34.25 -18.20 -8.09
C PRO A 301 -33.55 -16.83 -8.12
N GLU A 302 -33.86 -16.03 -9.15
CA GLU A 302 -33.47 -14.61 -9.26
C GLU A 302 -33.89 -13.81 -8.02
N VAL A 303 -32.92 -13.19 -7.36
CA VAL A 303 -33.12 -12.15 -6.35
C VAL A 303 -32.43 -10.90 -6.86
N LYS A 304 -33.19 -9.81 -7.05
CA LYS A 304 -32.66 -8.47 -7.33
C LYS A 304 -31.77 -8.05 -6.16
N VAL A 305 -30.50 -7.76 -6.45
CA VAL A 305 -29.57 -7.14 -5.52
C VAL A 305 -29.43 -5.69 -6.00
N ASP A 306 -29.99 -4.73 -5.26
CA ASP A 306 -29.76 -3.33 -5.52
C ASP A 306 -28.27 -3.03 -5.28
N THR A 307 -27.63 -2.39 -6.25
CA THR A 307 -26.19 -2.15 -6.25
C THR A 307 -25.82 -0.98 -5.34
N THR A 308 -24.60 -0.98 -4.81
CA THR A 308 -24.03 0.11 -4.00
C THR A 308 -24.16 1.49 -4.68
N LEU A 309 -24.18 1.50 -6.02
CA LEU A 309 -24.41 2.66 -6.85
C LEU A 309 -25.84 3.23 -6.70
N GLU A 310 -26.86 2.38 -6.65
CA GLU A 310 -28.26 2.81 -6.51
C GLU A 310 -28.53 3.40 -5.12
N LEU A 311 -27.94 2.82 -4.07
CA LEU A 311 -28.00 3.38 -2.70
C LEU A 311 -27.24 4.71 -2.58
N ALA A 312 -26.13 4.86 -3.31
CA ALA A 312 -25.36 6.11 -3.36
C ALA A 312 -26.10 7.22 -4.13
N LEU A 313 -26.77 6.87 -5.24
CA LEU A 313 -27.58 7.81 -6.02
C LEU A 313 -28.84 8.26 -5.26
N GLU A 314 -29.48 7.35 -4.52
CA GLU A 314 -30.61 7.71 -3.64
C GLU A 314 -30.18 8.59 -2.45
N ALA A 315 -28.96 8.39 -1.95
CA ALA A 315 -28.38 9.26 -0.93
C ALA A 315 -28.07 10.66 -1.49
N LEU A 316 -27.57 10.74 -2.74
CA LEU A 316 -27.22 11.99 -3.41
C LEU A 316 -28.46 12.87 -3.68
N ASP A 317 -29.57 12.25 -4.10
CA ASP A 317 -30.84 12.93 -4.34
C ASP A 317 -31.44 13.54 -3.05
N LYS A 318 -31.15 12.92 -1.89
CA LYS A 318 -31.56 13.41 -0.57
C LYS A 318 -30.74 14.60 -0.05
N VAL A 319 -29.61 14.95 -0.67
CA VAL A 319 -28.75 16.09 -0.24
C VAL A 319 -28.99 17.38 -1.04
N GLY A 320 -29.95 17.39 -1.98
CA GLY A 320 -30.57 18.63 -2.48
C GLY A 320 -29.64 19.63 -3.18
N PHE A 321 -28.66 19.19 -3.97
CA PHE A 321 -27.89 20.08 -4.85
C PHE A 321 -28.49 20.09 -6.27
N GLN A 322 -29.33 21.08 -6.56
CA GLN A 322 -29.67 21.48 -7.93
C GLN A 322 -28.92 22.80 -8.24
N GLU A 323 -28.01 22.79 -9.20
CA GLU A 323 -27.48 24.03 -9.79
C GLU A 323 -28.34 24.46 -10.97
N GLU A 324 -28.91 25.67 -10.89
CA GLU A 324 -29.36 26.44 -12.06
C GLU A 324 -28.28 27.47 -12.44
N VAL A 325 -27.80 27.38 -13.68
CA VAL A 325 -26.84 28.30 -14.28
C VAL A 325 -27.56 29.49 -14.92
N LYS A 326 -27.30 30.73 -14.46
CA LYS A 326 -27.44 31.98 -15.25
C LYS A 326 -26.49 33.11 -14.79
N ASP A 327 -25.43 33.29 -15.58
CA ASP A 327 -24.88 34.53 -16.18
C ASP A 327 -24.57 35.85 -15.38
N VAL A 328 -23.49 36.50 -15.86
CA VAL A 328 -22.92 37.88 -15.67
C VAL A 328 -21.99 38.22 -14.46
N PRO A 329 -21.05 39.21 -14.55
CA PRO A 329 -19.61 38.95 -14.75
C PRO A 329 -18.65 39.60 -13.72
N ASN A 330 -17.45 39.00 -13.62
CA ASN A 330 -16.13 39.57 -13.28
C ASN A 330 -16.00 40.47 -12.02
N ARG A 331 -15.34 39.96 -10.97
CA ARG A 331 -14.45 40.73 -10.08
C ARG A 331 -13.47 39.83 -9.35
N VAL A 332 -12.19 40.18 -9.48
CA VAL A 332 -11.02 39.57 -8.85
C VAL A 332 -11.16 39.53 -7.33
N SER A 333 -10.92 38.36 -6.73
CA SER A 333 -10.34 38.25 -5.38
C SER A 333 -9.52 36.96 -5.29
N GLU A 334 -8.20 37.12 -5.30
CA GLU A 334 -7.29 36.16 -4.70
C GLU A 334 -7.67 35.98 -3.23
N THR A 335 -7.98 34.75 -2.82
CA THR A 335 -7.60 34.13 -1.52
C THR A 335 -8.33 32.79 -1.36
N ASN A 336 -7.64 31.85 -0.69
CA ASN A 336 -8.05 30.48 -0.33
C ASN A 336 -7.83 29.39 -1.38
N LYS A 337 -6.55 29.11 -1.67
CA LYS A 337 -6.14 27.73 -1.98
C LYS A 337 -6.23 26.91 -0.70
N THR A 338 -7.36 26.26 -0.48
CA THR A 338 -7.43 25.09 0.40
C THR A 338 -6.59 23.99 -0.26
N VAL A 339 -5.39 23.73 0.25
CA VAL A 339 -4.56 22.62 -0.22
C VAL A 339 -5.16 21.33 0.37
N ASN A 340 -6.17 20.79 -0.30
CA ASN A 340 -6.43 19.35 -0.23
C ASN A 340 -5.32 18.71 -1.06
N ASN A 341 -4.28 18.17 -0.44
CA ASN A 341 -3.36 17.28 -1.15
C ASN A 341 -4.13 15.98 -1.43
N PRO A 342 -4.44 15.67 -2.70
CA PRO A 342 -4.96 14.35 -3.04
C PRO A 342 -3.89 13.33 -2.68
N ILE A 343 -4.28 12.14 -2.19
CA ILE A 343 -3.32 11.04 -2.00
C ILE A 343 -2.86 10.62 -3.40
N VAL A 344 -1.67 11.08 -3.80
CA VAL A 344 -1.07 10.75 -5.09
C VAL A 344 -0.49 9.34 -5.00
N SER A 345 -1.00 8.43 -5.82
CA SER A 345 -0.48 7.06 -5.97
C SER A 345 0.16 6.90 -7.35
N ILE A 346 1.07 5.94 -7.50
CA ILE A 346 1.66 5.65 -8.81
C ILE A 346 0.64 4.82 -9.60
N PHE A 347 0.07 5.41 -10.65
CA PHE A 347 -0.79 4.72 -11.60
C PHE A 347 0.08 4.16 -12.73
N GLU A 348 -0.04 2.84 -12.97
CA GLU A 348 0.76 2.13 -13.97
C GLU A 348 -0.15 1.56 -15.08
N LEU A 349 0.19 1.84 -16.34
CA LEU A 349 -0.51 1.32 -17.51
C LEU A 349 0.42 1.22 -18.73
N ALA A 350 0.12 0.32 -19.64
CA ALA A 350 0.78 0.22 -20.93
C ALA A 350 -0.07 0.90 -22.01
N VAL A 351 0.60 1.57 -22.97
CA VAL A 351 -0.07 2.23 -24.10
C VAL A 351 0.56 1.84 -25.43
N SER A 352 -0.30 1.67 -26.44
CA SER A 352 0.09 1.31 -27.81
C SER A 352 -0.68 2.13 -28.84
N PRO A 353 -0.06 2.58 -29.95
CA PRO A 353 -0.74 3.37 -30.99
C PRO A 353 -1.74 2.55 -31.84
N GLY A 354 -1.82 1.23 -31.62
CA GLY A 354 -2.75 0.29 -32.26
C GLY A 354 -2.22 -1.15 -32.18
N VAL A 355 -3.04 -2.14 -32.55
CA VAL A 355 -2.66 -3.57 -32.50
C VAL A 355 -1.57 -3.90 -33.52
N ALA A 356 -1.71 -3.40 -34.75
CA ALA A 356 -0.77 -3.57 -35.85
C ALA A 356 -0.33 -2.19 -36.41
N ASN A 357 -0.10 -1.23 -35.51
CA ASN A 357 0.27 0.13 -35.85
C ASN A 357 1.63 0.48 -35.22
N LYS A 358 2.52 1.05 -36.03
CA LYS A 358 3.89 1.41 -35.65
C LYS A 358 4.15 2.91 -35.58
N HIS A 359 3.15 3.70 -35.91
CA HIS A 359 3.28 5.14 -36.02
C HIS A 359 2.53 5.81 -34.88
N PHE A 360 3.25 6.63 -34.12
CA PHE A 360 2.63 7.60 -33.23
C PHE A 360 2.29 8.85 -34.03
N THR A 361 1.07 9.35 -33.88
CA THR A 361 0.70 10.66 -34.41
C THR A 361 1.34 11.76 -33.56
N PRO A 362 1.54 12.97 -34.12
CA PRO A 362 1.97 14.11 -33.31
C PRO A 362 1.05 14.39 -32.11
N ALA A 363 -0.26 14.22 -32.29
CA ALA A 363 -1.24 14.37 -31.21
C ALA A 363 -1.00 13.35 -30.08
N GLN A 364 -0.81 12.08 -30.43
CA GLN A 364 -0.45 11.02 -29.47
C GLN A 364 0.83 11.34 -28.69
N MET A 365 1.89 11.78 -29.37
CA MET A 365 3.16 12.11 -28.71
C MET A 365 3.03 13.30 -27.74
N ILE A 366 2.30 14.34 -28.13
CA ILE A 366 2.04 15.50 -27.27
C ILE A 366 1.24 15.05 -26.03
N THR A 367 0.15 14.31 -26.23
CA THR A 367 -0.68 13.82 -25.12
C THR A 367 0.10 12.91 -24.17
N LEU A 368 1.00 12.05 -24.66
CA LEU A 368 1.88 11.26 -23.78
C LEU A 368 2.70 12.15 -22.84
N THR A 369 3.34 13.19 -23.37
CA THR A 369 4.13 14.10 -22.53
C THR A 369 3.28 14.88 -21.54
N GLU A 370 2.07 15.28 -21.94
CA GLU A 370 1.13 16.00 -21.08
C GLU A 370 0.60 15.15 -19.93
N VAL A 371 0.26 13.88 -20.18
CA VAL A 371 -0.29 13.01 -19.13
C VAL A 371 0.76 12.47 -18.18
N VAL A 372 1.99 12.24 -18.66
CA VAL A 372 3.10 11.75 -17.83
C VAL A 372 3.62 12.86 -16.91
N GLY A 373 3.69 14.09 -17.42
CA GLY A 373 4.22 15.23 -16.68
C GLY A 373 5.70 15.10 -16.32
N ASP A 374 6.18 15.97 -15.43
CA ASP A 374 7.60 16.05 -15.06
C ASP A 374 8.04 14.94 -14.09
N GLU A 375 7.09 14.39 -13.32
CA GLU A 375 7.33 13.41 -12.25
C GLU A 375 7.03 11.95 -12.67
N GLY A 376 6.40 11.75 -13.83
CA GLY A 376 6.10 10.43 -14.37
C GLY A 376 7.24 9.85 -15.21
N THR A 377 7.19 8.55 -15.49
CA THR A 377 8.17 7.86 -16.33
C THR A 377 7.54 7.14 -17.50
N MET A 378 8.25 7.14 -18.63
CA MET A 378 7.93 6.34 -19.82
C MET A 378 9.03 5.30 -20.07
N GLU A 379 8.68 4.03 -20.15
CA GLU A 379 9.59 2.93 -20.47
C GLU A 379 9.16 2.25 -21.77
N TYR A 380 10.04 2.23 -22.78
CA TYR A 380 9.78 1.50 -24.02
C TYR A 380 10.10 0.02 -23.84
N THR A 381 9.13 -0.84 -24.11
CA THR A 381 9.22 -2.27 -23.79
C THR A 381 9.63 -3.13 -24.99
N PRO A 382 10.19 -4.34 -24.76
CA PRO A 382 10.43 -5.34 -25.81
C PRO A 382 9.15 -5.82 -26.54
N HIS A 383 7.97 -5.47 -26.02
CA HIS A 383 6.66 -5.77 -26.61
C HIS A 383 6.11 -4.59 -27.44
N HIS A 384 6.94 -3.56 -27.65
CA HIS A 384 6.66 -2.39 -28.49
C HIS A 384 5.53 -1.51 -27.96
N GLN A 385 5.32 -1.56 -26.65
CA GLN A 385 4.42 -0.70 -25.89
C GLN A 385 5.23 0.30 -25.09
N ILE A 386 4.61 1.42 -24.71
CA ILE A 386 5.17 2.36 -23.75
C ILE A 386 4.51 2.12 -22.39
N TYR A 387 5.30 1.79 -21.38
CA TYR A 387 4.82 1.67 -20.00
C TYR A 387 4.89 3.04 -19.33
N LEU A 388 3.76 3.48 -18.81
CA LEU A 388 3.62 4.75 -18.12
C LEU A 388 3.52 4.49 -16.62
N LYS A 389 4.30 5.23 -15.82
CA LYS A 389 4.14 5.31 -14.38
C LYS A 389 3.91 6.76 -14.00
N ILE A 390 2.70 7.08 -13.55
CA ILE A 390 2.26 8.46 -13.39
C ILE A 390 1.81 8.66 -11.94
N PRO A 391 2.48 9.53 -11.16
CA PRO A 391 1.97 9.96 -9.87
C PRO A 391 0.67 10.76 -10.07
N THR A 392 -0.47 10.16 -9.75
CA THR A 392 -1.78 10.82 -9.89
C THR A 392 -2.75 10.38 -8.79
N ALA A 393 -3.73 11.24 -8.51
CA ALA A 393 -4.90 10.90 -7.71
C ALA A 393 -6.17 10.72 -8.56
N ASP A 394 -6.04 10.92 -9.88
CA ASP A 394 -7.13 10.85 -10.85
C ASP A 394 -6.68 10.06 -12.09
N PRO A 395 -6.71 8.72 -12.05
CA PRO A 395 -6.33 7.86 -13.16
C PRO A 395 -7.33 7.90 -14.32
N GLU A 396 -8.61 8.19 -14.05
CA GLU A 396 -9.67 8.21 -15.06
C GLU A 396 -9.40 9.29 -16.12
N THR A 397 -9.12 10.52 -15.69
CA THR A 397 -8.75 11.62 -16.60
C THR A 397 -7.55 11.29 -17.49
N ILE A 398 -6.57 10.52 -16.98
CA ILE A 398 -5.40 10.09 -17.77
C ILE A 398 -5.84 9.12 -18.87
N THR A 399 -6.63 8.10 -18.52
CA THR A 399 -7.10 7.10 -19.47
C THR A 399 -7.99 7.71 -20.56
N GLU A 400 -8.89 8.62 -20.19
CA GLU A 400 -9.76 9.32 -21.15
C GLU A 400 -8.96 10.15 -22.17
N LYS A 401 -7.96 10.91 -21.70
CA LYS A 401 -7.10 11.72 -22.58
C LYS A 401 -6.33 10.85 -23.57
N LEU A 402 -5.78 9.73 -23.10
CA LEU A 402 -5.02 8.80 -23.95
C LEU A 402 -5.93 8.11 -24.98
N GLN A 403 -7.12 7.66 -24.57
CA GLN A 403 -8.09 7.06 -25.49
C GLN A 403 -8.62 8.07 -26.53
N ALA A 404 -8.80 9.34 -26.14
CA ALA A 404 -9.28 10.39 -27.04
C ALA A 404 -8.36 10.63 -28.24
N VAL A 405 -7.05 10.38 -28.10
CA VAL A 405 -6.07 10.43 -29.20
C VAL A 405 -5.80 9.08 -29.85
N GLY A 406 -6.61 8.06 -29.53
CA GLY A 406 -6.59 6.74 -30.16
C GLY A 406 -5.52 5.79 -29.63
N PHE A 407 -5.05 5.95 -28.39
CA PHE A 407 -4.23 4.90 -27.75
C PHE A 407 -5.09 3.70 -27.35
N LEU A 408 -4.53 2.50 -27.55
CA LEU A 408 -4.95 1.30 -26.84
C LEU A 408 -4.30 1.30 -25.46
N LEU A 409 -5.10 1.05 -24.43
CA LEU A 409 -4.65 0.99 -23.05
C LEU A 409 -4.71 -0.45 -22.57
N GLU A 410 -3.64 -0.91 -21.92
CA GLU A 410 -3.56 -2.24 -21.36
C GLU A 410 -3.10 -2.18 -19.90
N PRO A 411 -3.70 -2.97 -19.00
CA PRO A 411 -3.19 -3.11 -17.64
C PRO A 411 -1.83 -3.82 -17.64
N ILE A 412 -1.00 -3.53 -16.63
CA ILE A 412 0.30 -4.18 -16.44
C ILE A 412 0.15 -5.27 -15.38
N GLY A 413 0.76 -6.44 -15.59
CA GLY A 413 0.79 -7.54 -14.63
C GLY A 413 0.51 -8.89 -15.27
N ASP A 414 -0.11 -9.79 -14.49
CA ASP A 414 -0.45 -11.15 -14.93
C ASP A 414 -1.74 -11.16 -15.77
N VAL A 415 -1.68 -10.53 -16.95
CA VAL A 415 -2.80 -10.36 -17.89
C VAL A 415 -2.44 -10.87 -19.29
N PHE A 416 -3.44 -10.97 -20.15
CA PHE A 416 -3.28 -11.22 -21.59
C PHE A 416 -2.66 -10.00 -22.30
N GLN A 417 -1.64 -10.25 -23.13
CA GLN A 417 -1.02 -9.26 -24.01
C GLN A 417 -0.94 -9.77 -25.45
N LEU A 418 -1.34 -8.95 -26.42
CA LEU A 418 -1.25 -9.26 -27.83
C LEU A 418 -0.18 -8.41 -28.51
N LYS A 419 0.76 -9.07 -29.16
CA LYS A 419 1.84 -8.46 -29.94
C LYS A 419 1.61 -8.81 -31.41
N ALA A 420 1.21 -7.86 -32.26
CA ALA A 420 1.01 -8.11 -33.70
C ALA A 420 2.02 -7.40 -34.60
N CYS A 421 2.03 -7.75 -35.89
CA CYS A 421 2.94 -7.18 -36.89
C CYS A 421 2.92 -5.65 -36.93
N ASP A 422 4.09 -5.04 -36.76
CA ASP A 422 4.27 -3.58 -36.80
C ASP A 422 5.50 -3.13 -37.61
N PHE A 423 6.17 -4.02 -38.36
CA PHE A 423 7.39 -3.66 -39.11
C PHE A 423 7.08 -3.21 -40.54
N CYS A 424 6.23 -3.95 -41.25
CA CYS A 424 5.81 -3.65 -42.62
C CYS A 424 4.38 -3.08 -42.64
N GLU A 425 3.98 -2.46 -43.75
CA GLU A 425 2.61 -1.95 -43.97
C GLU A 425 1.55 -3.08 -44.14
N GLY A 426 1.84 -4.28 -43.64
CA GLY A 426 0.95 -5.43 -43.70
C GLY A 426 0.60 -5.86 -45.13
N GLU A 427 1.48 -6.60 -45.81
CA GLU A 427 1.01 -7.41 -46.94
C GLU A 427 0.21 -8.61 -46.41
N LYS A 428 -1.08 -8.33 -46.09
CA LYS A 428 -2.29 -9.14 -46.29
C LYS A 428 -3.38 -8.67 -45.32
N LYS A 429 -4.19 -7.72 -45.80
CA LYS A 429 -5.36 -7.14 -45.11
C LYS A 429 -6.28 -8.19 -44.47
N ASP A 430 -6.27 -9.41 -44.99
CA ASP A 430 -7.15 -10.50 -44.54
C ASP A 430 -6.84 -11.02 -43.12
N SER A 431 -5.64 -10.78 -42.57
CA SER A 431 -5.24 -11.37 -41.27
C SER A 431 -5.37 -10.42 -40.08
N ILE A 432 -5.15 -9.12 -40.27
CA ILE A 432 -5.14 -8.11 -39.18
C ILE A 432 -6.47 -7.99 -38.44
N PRO A 433 -7.65 -8.04 -39.09
CA PRO A 433 -8.93 -7.98 -38.39
C PRO A 433 -9.08 -9.05 -37.29
N HIS A 434 -8.46 -10.22 -37.46
CA HIS A 434 -8.48 -11.27 -36.44
C HIS A 434 -7.59 -10.94 -35.23
N ALA A 435 -6.50 -10.19 -35.43
CA ALA A 435 -5.68 -9.69 -34.33
C ALA A 435 -6.43 -8.59 -33.55
N GLU A 436 -7.12 -7.70 -34.26
CA GLU A 436 -7.97 -6.67 -33.64
C GLU A 436 -9.12 -7.30 -32.84
N GLU A 437 -9.79 -8.32 -33.40
CA GLU A 437 -10.85 -9.06 -32.71
C GLU A 437 -10.33 -9.80 -31.47
N LEU A 438 -9.14 -10.39 -31.53
CA LEU A 438 -8.51 -11.02 -30.37
C LEU A 438 -8.19 -10.01 -29.26
N HIS A 439 -7.66 -8.84 -29.63
CA HIS A 439 -7.38 -7.78 -28.67
C HIS A 439 -8.68 -7.28 -28.02
N GLU A 440 -9.72 -7.00 -28.82
CA GLU A 440 -11.02 -6.53 -28.31
C GLU A 440 -11.65 -7.52 -27.32
N LYS A 441 -11.57 -8.82 -27.58
CA LYS A 441 -12.17 -9.85 -26.73
C LYS A 441 -11.39 -10.17 -25.46
N LEU A 442 -10.07 -10.06 -25.49
CA LEU A 442 -9.19 -10.66 -24.47
C LEU A 442 -8.28 -9.65 -23.76
N SER A 443 -8.19 -8.41 -24.23
CA SER A 443 -7.36 -7.38 -23.59
C SER A 443 -7.75 -7.19 -22.11
N GLY A 444 -6.74 -7.15 -21.24
CA GLY A 444 -6.92 -7.00 -19.80
C GLY A 444 -7.47 -8.23 -19.07
N LEU A 445 -7.66 -9.37 -19.75
CA LEU A 445 -8.06 -10.61 -19.09
C LEU A 445 -6.98 -11.06 -18.10
N GLU A 446 -7.33 -11.12 -16.81
CA GLU A 446 -6.46 -11.68 -15.76
C GLU A 446 -6.22 -13.17 -15.97
N LEU A 447 -4.95 -13.59 -15.83
CA LEU A 447 -4.46 -14.94 -16.07
C LEU A 447 -3.52 -15.40 -14.93
N PRO A 448 -3.24 -16.71 -14.79
CA PRO A 448 -2.38 -17.22 -13.72
C PRO A 448 -0.95 -16.66 -13.72
N LYS A 449 -0.46 -16.31 -14.90
CA LYS A 449 0.77 -15.56 -15.16
C LYS A 449 0.60 -14.81 -16.48
N GLU A 450 1.28 -13.66 -16.62
CA GLU A 450 1.37 -12.89 -17.88
C GLU A 450 1.56 -13.83 -19.07
N LEU A 451 0.65 -13.71 -20.06
CA LEU A 451 0.56 -14.54 -21.25
C LEU A 451 0.68 -13.66 -22.50
N LYS A 452 1.67 -13.96 -23.32
CA LYS A 452 1.94 -13.21 -24.54
C LYS A 452 1.50 -13.98 -25.77
N VAL A 453 0.67 -13.35 -26.59
CA VAL A 453 0.27 -13.88 -27.89
C VAL A 453 0.96 -13.09 -28.99
N GLY A 454 1.77 -13.79 -29.78
CA GLY A 454 2.39 -13.24 -30.97
C GLY A 454 1.52 -13.47 -32.20
N PHE A 455 1.24 -12.43 -32.97
CA PHE A 455 0.45 -12.50 -34.19
C PHE A 455 1.24 -12.01 -35.40
N ASN A 456 1.54 -12.92 -36.32
CA ASN A 456 2.19 -12.61 -37.58
C ASN A 456 1.21 -12.68 -38.76
N GLY A 457 0.99 -11.55 -39.42
CA GLY A 457 0.11 -11.45 -40.59
C GLY A 457 0.65 -12.07 -41.89
N CYS A 458 1.86 -12.63 -41.89
CA CYS A 458 2.40 -13.36 -43.04
C CYS A 458 3.40 -14.45 -42.62
N GLY A 459 3.68 -15.37 -43.55
CA GLY A 459 4.55 -16.53 -43.32
C GLY A 459 6.03 -16.21 -43.15
N MET A 460 6.45 -14.95 -43.26
CA MET A 460 7.82 -14.55 -42.95
C MET A 460 8.09 -14.53 -41.44
N ALA A 461 7.04 -14.39 -40.62
CA ALA A 461 7.11 -14.39 -39.16
C ALA A 461 8.21 -13.47 -38.56
N CYS A 462 8.49 -12.32 -39.20
CA CYS A 462 9.61 -11.42 -38.84
C CYS A 462 9.54 -10.87 -37.41
N PHE A 463 8.37 -10.94 -36.80
CA PHE A 463 8.13 -10.46 -35.44
C PHE A 463 8.41 -11.52 -34.36
N GLY A 464 8.66 -12.76 -34.79
CA GLY A 464 8.95 -13.86 -33.89
C GLY A 464 7.73 -14.31 -33.10
N ALA A 465 6.51 -14.32 -33.67
CA ALA A 465 5.32 -14.82 -32.98
C ALA A 465 5.52 -16.22 -32.39
N VAL A 466 6.31 -17.06 -33.06
CA VAL A 466 6.65 -18.42 -32.60
C VAL A 466 7.47 -18.44 -31.30
N ASN A 467 8.00 -17.30 -30.85
CA ASN A 467 8.77 -17.17 -29.62
C ASN A 467 7.94 -16.64 -28.45
N GLU A 468 6.66 -16.29 -28.68
CA GLU A 468 5.72 -15.89 -27.63
C GLU A 468 4.95 -17.12 -27.10
N ASP A 469 4.33 -17.02 -25.92
CA ASP A 469 3.65 -18.16 -25.27
C ASP A 469 2.68 -18.87 -26.21
N ILE A 470 1.95 -18.09 -27.02
CA ILE A 470 1.12 -18.56 -28.12
C ILE A 470 1.52 -17.80 -29.40
N GLY A 471 1.93 -18.52 -30.43
CA GLY A 471 2.31 -17.94 -31.72
C GLY A 471 1.28 -18.23 -32.81
N ILE A 472 0.89 -17.21 -33.55
CA ILE A 472 -0.05 -17.29 -34.67
C ILE A 472 0.66 -16.79 -35.92
N VAL A 473 0.70 -17.59 -36.99
CA VAL A 473 1.35 -17.21 -38.25
C VAL A 473 0.38 -17.40 -39.41
N PHE A 474 0.07 -16.32 -40.13
CA PHE A 474 -0.78 -16.38 -41.31
C PHE A 474 0.01 -16.78 -42.55
N ARG A 475 -0.39 -17.87 -43.20
CA ARG A 475 0.28 -18.40 -44.40
C ARG A 475 -0.76 -19.00 -45.34
N LYS A 476 -0.66 -18.63 -46.63
CA LYS A 476 -1.53 -19.17 -47.71
C LYS A 476 -3.04 -19.09 -47.41
N GLY A 477 -3.49 -18.01 -46.78
CA GLY A 477 -4.92 -17.79 -46.48
C GLY A 477 -5.41 -18.47 -45.19
N LYS A 478 -4.52 -19.07 -44.41
CA LYS A 478 -4.85 -19.83 -43.19
C LYS A 478 -3.87 -19.52 -42.06
N PHE A 479 -4.18 -19.96 -40.84
CA PHE A 479 -3.33 -19.75 -39.67
C PHE A 479 -2.64 -21.03 -39.22
N ASP A 480 -1.35 -20.92 -38.94
CA ASP A 480 -0.56 -21.93 -38.25
C ASP A 480 -0.41 -21.51 -36.77
N LEU A 481 -0.52 -22.47 -35.86
CA LEU A 481 -0.57 -22.26 -34.41
C LEU A 481 0.62 -22.92 -33.72
N PHE A 482 1.25 -22.16 -32.83
CA PHE A 482 2.40 -22.55 -32.03
C PHE A 482 2.09 -22.35 -30.55
N LEU A 483 2.43 -23.30 -29.69
CA LEU A 483 2.13 -23.24 -28.26
C LEU A 483 3.34 -23.55 -27.39
N GLY A 484 3.46 -22.83 -26.28
CA GLY A 484 4.35 -23.14 -25.18
C GLY A 484 5.80 -22.69 -25.40
N ALA A 485 6.02 -21.49 -25.92
CA ALA A 485 7.36 -20.89 -25.91
C ALA A 485 7.78 -20.50 -24.49
N LYS A 486 9.08 -20.54 -24.21
CA LYS A 486 9.68 -19.84 -23.05
C LYS A 486 10.38 -18.59 -23.58
N THR A 487 9.77 -17.43 -23.33
CA THR A 487 10.17 -16.11 -23.87
C THR A 487 11.48 -15.57 -23.30
N VAL A 488 11.86 -15.96 -22.08
CA VAL A 488 13.02 -15.41 -21.37
C VAL A 488 13.83 -16.49 -20.62
N GLY A 489 15.10 -16.19 -20.32
CA GLY A 489 15.98 -17.03 -19.49
C GLY A 489 16.88 -17.99 -20.27
N ARG A 490 17.82 -18.65 -19.55
CA ARG A 490 18.87 -19.51 -20.15
C ARG A 490 18.33 -20.74 -20.90
N THR A 491 17.09 -21.12 -20.66
CA THR A 491 16.41 -22.27 -21.29
C THR A 491 15.26 -21.83 -22.21
N ALA A 492 15.29 -20.58 -22.68
CA ALA A 492 14.32 -20.05 -23.63
C ALA A 492 14.23 -20.93 -24.88
N HIS A 493 13.02 -21.11 -25.40
CA HIS A 493 12.74 -21.93 -26.58
C HIS A 493 11.47 -21.46 -27.28
N ALA A 494 11.39 -21.67 -28.59
CA ALA A 494 10.20 -21.37 -29.38
C ALA A 494 9.04 -22.32 -29.04
N GLY A 495 7.82 -21.86 -29.26
CA GLY A 495 6.60 -22.66 -29.17
C GLY A 495 6.59 -23.77 -30.23
N GLN A 496 5.97 -24.88 -29.89
CA GLN A 496 5.90 -26.03 -30.80
C GLN A 496 4.74 -25.86 -31.79
N PRO A 497 4.90 -26.22 -33.08
CA PRO A 497 3.79 -26.23 -34.02
C PRO A 497 2.77 -27.29 -33.60
N VAL A 498 1.54 -26.87 -33.33
CA VAL A 498 0.45 -27.77 -32.91
C VAL A 498 -0.65 -27.93 -33.96
N ALA A 499 -0.80 -26.96 -34.85
CA ALA A 499 -1.74 -27.01 -35.95
C ALA A 499 -1.24 -26.18 -37.13
N GLU A 500 -1.54 -26.65 -38.35
CA GLU A 500 -1.35 -25.88 -39.57
C GLU A 500 -2.68 -25.76 -40.31
N GLY A 501 -2.89 -24.63 -40.98
CA GLY A 501 -4.03 -24.46 -41.87
C GLY A 501 -5.39 -24.29 -41.17
N ILE A 502 -5.43 -23.65 -39.99
CA ILE A 502 -6.67 -23.23 -39.32
C ILE A 502 -7.38 -22.18 -40.20
N GLU A 503 -8.67 -22.39 -40.46
CA GLU A 503 -9.47 -21.42 -41.22
C GLU A 503 -9.59 -20.09 -40.46
N PRO A 504 -9.54 -18.94 -41.15
CA PRO A 504 -9.60 -17.61 -40.51
C PRO A 504 -10.79 -17.41 -39.57
N ASP A 505 -11.97 -17.93 -39.92
CA ASP A 505 -13.18 -17.81 -39.10
C ASP A 505 -13.08 -18.53 -37.74
N ASN A 506 -12.13 -19.46 -37.59
CA ASN A 506 -11.98 -20.27 -36.38
C ASN A 506 -10.83 -19.81 -35.47
N ILE A 507 -9.89 -19.00 -35.95
CA ILE A 507 -8.66 -18.71 -35.20
C ILE A 507 -8.98 -18.02 -33.86
N VAL A 508 -9.90 -17.05 -33.87
CA VAL A 508 -10.24 -16.29 -32.66
C VAL A 508 -10.83 -17.21 -31.59
N GLN A 509 -11.79 -18.06 -31.98
CA GLN A 509 -12.40 -19.02 -31.05
C GLN A 509 -11.39 -20.04 -30.52
N VAL A 510 -10.48 -20.52 -31.38
CA VAL A 510 -9.43 -21.48 -30.97
C VAL A 510 -8.55 -20.86 -29.88
N ILE A 511 -8.10 -19.63 -30.08
CA ILE A 511 -7.23 -18.92 -29.12
C ILE A 511 -7.98 -18.61 -27.82
N GLU A 512 -9.22 -18.13 -27.92
CA GLU A 512 -10.09 -17.89 -26.78
C GLU A 512 -10.25 -19.15 -25.91
N ASN A 513 -10.53 -20.30 -26.52
CA ASN A 513 -10.69 -21.57 -25.80
C ASN A 513 -9.38 -22.01 -25.11
N ILE A 514 -8.23 -21.83 -25.76
CA ILE A 514 -6.92 -22.14 -25.17
C ILE A 514 -6.65 -21.26 -23.95
N ILE A 515 -6.96 -19.96 -24.06
CA ILE A 515 -6.72 -18.98 -23.00
C ILE A 515 -7.65 -19.20 -21.82
N TYR A 516 -8.93 -19.49 -22.06
CA TYR A 516 -9.85 -19.85 -20.97
C TYR A 516 -9.48 -21.17 -20.31
N GLU A 517 -9.03 -22.17 -21.06
CA GLU A 517 -8.54 -23.41 -20.46
C GLU A 517 -7.28 -23.16 -19.60
N TYR A 518 -6.35 -22.31 -20.05
CA TYR A 518 -5.20 -21.89 -19.25
C TYR A 518 -5.62 -21.09 -18.01
N LYS A 519 -6.60 -20.19 -18.15
CA LYS A 519 -7.15 -19.42 -17.03
C LYS A 519 -7.79 -20.32 -15.96
N GLU A 520 -8.54 -21.33 -16.40
CA GLU A 520 -9.25 -22.25 -15.52
C GLU A 520 -8.31 -23.27 -14.87
N LYS A 521 -7.33 -23.80 -15.61
CA LYS A 521 -6.52 -24.96 -15.17
C LYS A 521 -5.07 -24.64 -14.84
N GLY A 522 -4.60 -23.43 -15.10
CA GLY A 522 -3.25 -22.97 -14.77
C GLY A 522 -3.08 -22.73 -13.27
N HIS A 523 -1.93 -23.09 -12.73
CA HIS A 523 -1.60 -22.80 -11.33
C HIS A 523 -1.14 -21.35 -11.14
N PRO A 524 -1.24 -20.77 -9.94
CA PRO A 524 -0.74 -19.42 -9.67
C PRO A 524 0.72 -19.27 -10.07
N ASN A 525 1.04 -18.19 -10.76
CA ASN A 525 2.40 -17.86 -11.19
C ASN A 525 3.03 -18.93 -12.13
N GLU A 526 2.22 -19.81 -12.71
CA GLU A 526 2.65 -20.81 -13.70
C GLU A 526 2.62 -20.21 -15.10
N ARG A 527 3.77 -20.12 -15.77
CA ARG A 527 3.85 -19.72 -17.19
C ARG A 527 3.18 -20.75 -18.10
N PHE A 528 2.62 -20.30 -19.22
CA PHE A 528 1.88 -21.14 -20.16
C PHE A 528 2.65 -22.37 -20.68
N TYR A 529 3.96 -22.26 -20.91
CA TYR A 529 4.76 -23.41 -21.33
C TYR A 529 4.86 -24.51 -20.25
N LYS A 530 4.92 -24.12 -18.96
CA LYS A 530 4.90 -25.06 -17.82
C LYS A 530 3.53 -25.73 -17.73
N PHE A 531 2.47 -24.93 -17.88
CA PHE A 531 1.09 -25.42 -17.97
C PHE A 531 0.92 -26.45 -19.08
N PHE A 532 1.26 -26.10 -20.33
CA PHE A 532 1.09 -26.98 -21.48
C PHE A 532 1.86 -28.30 -21.33
N LYS A 533 3.09 -28.23 -20.79
CA LYS A 533 3.90 -29.41 -20.45
C LYS A 533 3.24 -30.28 -19.38
N ARG A 534 2.67 -29.68 -18.34
CA ARG A 534 2.06 -30.38 -17.20
C ARG A 534 0.77 -31.08 -17.59
N VAL A 535 -0.14 -30.38 -18.28
CA VAL A 535 -1.44 -30.95 -18.67
C VAL A 535 -1.32 -31.94 -19.82
N GLY A 536 -0.25 -31.88 -20.60
CA GLY A 536 0.04 -32.81 -21.70
C GLY A 536 -0.82 -32.58 -22.94
N SER A 537 -2.02 -32.02 -22.81
CA SER A 537 -2.83 -31.52 -23.92
C SER A 537 -3.70 -30.33 -23.53
N VAL A 538 -3.82 -29.34 -24.43
CA VAL A 538 -4.67 -28.15 -24.30
C VAL A 538 -5.54 -28.06 -25.54
N GLN A 539 -6.87 -27.98 -25.38
CA GLN A 539 -7.85 -27.99 -26.47
C GLN A 539 -7.61 -29.08 -27.54
N GLY A 540 -7.10 -30.25 -27.12
CA GLY A 540 -6.78 -31.38 -28.02
C GLY A 540 -5.40 -31.30 -28.69
N TYR A 541 -4.67 -30.20 -28.56
CA TYR A 541 -3.27 -30.10 -28.98
C TYR A 541 -2.36 -30.79 -27.96
N THR A 542 -1.50 -31.70 -28.39
CA THR A 542 -0.65 -32.50 -27.49
C THR A 542 0.73 -31.88 -27.34
N TYR A 543 1.23 -31.79 -26.11
CA TYR A 543 2.60 -31.37 -25.81
C TYR A 543 3.61 -32.44 -26.23
N LYS A 544 4.64 -32.03 -26.96
CA LYS A 544 5.81 -32.83 -27.29
C LYS A 544 7.05 -32.20 -26.64
N ASP A 545 7.87 -33.03 -26.02
CA ASP A 545 9.17 -32.59 -25.51
C ASP A 545 10.17 -32.54 -26.66
N ILE A 546 10.34 -31.35 -27.25
CA ILE A 546 11.23 -31.09 -28.40
C ILE A 546 12.53 -30.40 -27.92
N ALA A 547 12.68 -30.14 -26.62
CA ALA A 547 13.85 -29.44 -26.08
C ALA A 547 15.09 -30.35 -26.11
N PRO A 548 16.25 -29.86 -26.60
CA PRO A 548 17.49 -30.60 -26.48
C PRO A 548 17.86 -30.73 -24.99
N LYS A 549 18.14 -31.97 -24.55
CA LYS A 549 18.59 -32.26 -23.18
C LYS A 549 20.05 -31.84 -23.01
N ILE A 550 20.27 -30.54 -22.88
CA ILE A 550 21.57 -29.97 -22.56
C ILE A 550 21.60 -29.79 -21.04
N GLU A 551 22.58 -30.40 -20.37
CA GLU A 551 22.82 -30.16 -18.96
C GLU A 551 23.38 -28.74 -18.79
N ILE A 552 22.61 -27.88 -18.15
CA ILE A 552 22.99 -26.50 -17.83
C ILE A 552 23.01 -26.39 -16.31
N GLU A 553 24.09 -25.87 -15.74
CA GLU A 553 24.16 -25.62 -14.30
C GLU A 553 22.98 -24.75 -13.84
N PRO A 554 22.31 -25.12 -12.73
CA PRO A 554 21.12 -24.42 -12.24
C PRO A 554 21.45 -22.95 -11.97
N ALA A 555 20.59 -22.05 -12.45
CA ALA A 555 20.73 -20.63 -12.18
C ALA A 555 20.49 -20.35 -10.68
N PRO A 556 21.18 -19.36 -10.08
CA PRO A 556 20.94 -18.95 -8.69
C PRO A 556 19.52 -18.42 -8.46
N CYS A 557 18.91 -17.86 -9.51
CA CYS A 557 17.49 -17.50 -9.58
C CYS A 557 16.71 -18.69 -10.15
N GLY A 558 15.86 -19.32 -9.35
CA GLY A 558 15.24 -20.62 -9.65
C GLY A 558 14.16 -20.64 -10.75
N ASP A 559 14.50 -20.30 -11.99
CA ASP A 559 13.56 -20.24 -13.14
C ASP A 559 14.01 -20.97 -14.43
#